data_AF-A0A9X4RJG0-F1
#
_entry.id   AF-A0A9X4RJG0-F1
#
_cell.length_a   1.000
_cell.length_b   1.000
_cell.length_c   1.000
_cell.angle_alpha   90.00
_cell.angle_beta   90.00
_cell.angle_gamma   90.00
#
_symmetry.space_group_name_H-M   'P 1'
#
loop_
_entity.id
_entity.type
_entity.pdbx_description
1 polymer ?
#
loop_
_entity_poly.entity_id
_entity_poly.type
_entity_poly.pdbx_seq_one_letter_code
_entity_poly.pdbx_strand_id
1 'polypeptide(L)'
;MGEFNKMSCTGKIKNLVTTRNNPCGFILPDVNIDRLINHEIGFWANDVTDGLFSDLAVGDIVQFHPAHWTKRNGDIQLIARKIKSRMSGAIKFINVDPIKQTFWGTIQPDKNWLNQTDPIIFFRNSFKEQTLHKFIDFCGQSFNQNLLPKFIDGIRVDFAIQYWSNAKNQNFTKVAKNIKLIDAKSAQSPSTLSSTKLVKDKIINLLDRIEIVSNPLEFEDLVFTLLRLIGINKIYKYNRNTSSGTADGVFKSGNLSVIYDCTLRNPYRPHKDQQIFNYKKQLRSASSITINETRSSGKDFTKTFINPEKREVWIITRGETRIIEEPDKTDNICVREVSIESLIDVFSRKLDAQIFGKLDIN
;
A
#
# COMPACT_ATOMS: atom_id res chain seq x y z
N MET A 1 -37.20 -26.65 20.83
CA MET A 1 -36.49 -25.38 21.09
C MET A 1 -35.07 -25.72 21.54
N GLY A 2 -34.05 -25.48 20.73
CA GLY A 2 -32.65 -25.56 21.19
C GLY A 2 -31.71 -26.40 20.33
N GLU A 3 -31.31 -25.89 19.16
CA GLU A 3 -30.03 -26.28 18.51
C GLU A 3 -29.34 -25.09 17.79
N PHE A 4 -30.07 -24.02 17.43
CA PHE A 4 -29.49 -22.89 16.68
C PHE A 4 -28.47 -22.03 17.45
N ASN A 5 -28.37 -22.14 18.78
CA ASN A 5 -27.47 -21.30 19.57
C ASN A 5 -25.97 -21.54 19.31
N LYS A 6 -25.60 -22.55 18.51
CA LYS A 6 -24.20 -22.85 18.16
C LYS A 6 -23.85 -22.73 16.67
N MET A 7 -24.83 -22.57 15.77
CA MET A 7 -24.56 -22.54 14.33
C MET A 7 -24.46 -21.11 13.82
N SER A 8 -23.28 -20.74 13.32
CA SER A 8 -23.09 -19.51 12.57
C SER A 8 -23.54 -19.71 11.12
N CYS A 9 -24.40 -18.84 10.61
CA CYS A 9 -24.86 -18.82 9.22
C CYS A 9 -24.10 -17.77 8.40
N THR A 10 -24.16 -17.88 7.07
CA THR A 10 -23.68 -16.85 6.15
C THR A 10 -24.82 -16.33 5.29
N GLY A 11 -24.68 -15.12 4.79
CA GLY A 11 -25.63 -14.50 3.88
C GLY A 11 -25.09 -13.19 3.31
N LYS A 12 -25.87 -12.54 2.44
CA LYS A 12 -25.51 -11.25 1.83
C LYS A 12 -26.37 -10.14 2.39
N ILE A 13 -25.78 -8.97 2.66
CA ILE A 13 -26.53 -7.76 2.97
C ILE A 13 -27.41 -7.41 1.77
N LYS A 14 -28.72 -7.41 1.95
CA LYS A 14 -29.68 -7.06 0.90
C LYS A 14 -30.07 -5.59 0.95
N ASN A 15 -30.22 -5.04 2.15
CA ASN A 15 -30.61 -3.65 2.34
C ASN A 15 -30.07 -3.08 3.65
N LEU A 16 -29.84 -1.77 3.68
CA LEU A 16 -29.39 -1.00 4.83
C LEU A 16 -30.26 0.25 4.96
N VAL A 17 -30.78 0.48 6.16
CA VAL A 17 -31.70 1.56 6.49
C VAL A 17 -31.05 2.44 7.55
N THR A 18 -30.61 3.63 7.13
CA THR A 18 -29.97 4.64 8.00
C THR A 18 -31.00 5.63 8.52
N THR A 19 -31.82 5.24 9.50
CA THR A 19 -32.67 6.20 10.24
C THR A 19 -31.88 6.83 11.39
N ARG A 20 -32.20 8.08 11.75
CA ARG A 20 -31.48 8.81 12.82
C ARG A 20 -31.50 8.09 14.19
N ASN A 21 -32.52 7.29 14.48
CA ASN A 21 -32.73 6.74 15.82
C ASN A 21 -32.54 5.22 15.93
N ASN A 22 -32.59 4.46 14.82
CA ASN A 22 -32.38 3.02 14.88
C ASN A 22 -31.94 2.46 13.51
N PRO A 23 -30.65 2.56 13.16
CA PRO A 23 -30.16 2.02 11.90
C PRO A 23 -30.26 0.50 11.92
N CYS A 24 -30.77 -0.06 10.83
CA CYS A 24 -31.01 -1.50 10.71
C CYS A 24 -30.76 -1.97 9.27
N GLY A 25 -30.65 -3.28 9.08
CA GLY A 25 -30.47 -3.85 7.76
C GLY A 25 -31.12 -5.22 7.64
N PHE A 26 -31.04 -5.77 6.43
CA PHE A 26 -31.59 -7.06 6.07
C PHE A 26 -30.52 -7.92 5.42
N ILE A 27 -30.40 -9.16 5.84
CA ILE A 27 -29.51 -10.17 5.26
C ILE A 27 -30.37 -11.18 4.50
N LEU A 28 -29.92 -11.57 3.31
CA LEU A 28 -30.41 -12.72 2.59
C LEU A 28 -29.53 -13.93 2.94
N PRO A 29 -30.01 -14.90 3.73
CA PRO A 29 -29.21 -16.06 4.14
C PRO A 29 -28.86 -16.97 2.95
N ASP A 30 -27.68 -17.60 2.98
CA ASP A 30 -27.28 -18.59 1.97
C ASP A 30 -27.98 -19.95 2.16
N VAL A 31 -28.52 -20.19 3.36
CA VAL A 31 -29.21 -21.43 3.73
C VAL A 31 -30.60 -21.09 4.27
N ASN A 32 -31.56 -22.01 4.08
CA ASN A 32 -32.87 -21.87 4.71
C ASN A 32 -32.72 -22.07 6.23
N ILE A 33 -33.07 -21.02 6.97
CA ILE A 33 -33.07 -21.03 8.44
C ILE A 33 -34.53 -21.15 8.87
N ASP A 34 -34.83 -22.17 9.67
CA ASP A 34 -36.17 -22.41 10.23
C ASP A 34 -37.33 -22.51 9.21
N ARG A 35 -37.12 -23.22 8.08
CA ARG A 35 -38.14 -23.47 7.04
C ARG A 35 -38.73 -22.20 6.39
N LEU A 36 -38.16 -21.02 6.66
CA LEU A 36 -38.51 -19.77 6.01
C LEU A 36 -37.80 -19.69 4.65
N ILE A 37 -38.44 -20.23 3.62
CA ILE A 37 -37.97 -20.13 2.24
C ILE A 37 -37.98 -18.65 1.82
N ASN A 38 -36.83 -18.11 1.41
CA ASN A 38 -36.66 -16.77 0.81
C ASN A 38 -36.94 -15.55 1.71
N HIS A 39 -36.98 -15.69 3.04
CA HIS A 39 -37.21 -14.54 3.92
C HIS A 39 -35.91 -13.90 4.37
N GLU A 40 -35.84 -12.59 4.20
CA GLU A 40 -34.77 -11.76 4.74
C GLU A 40 -34.77 -11.81 6.26
N ILE A 41 -33.58 -11.80 6.85
CA ILE A 41 -33.40 -11.73 8.30
C ILE A 41 -32.95 -10.32 8.68
N GLY A 42 -33.71 -9.65 9.54
CA GLY A 42 -33.42 -8.30 10.00
C GLY A 42 -32.32 -8.26 11.06
N PHE A 43 -31.61 -7.14 11.14
CA PHE A 43 -30.64 -6.86 12.20
C PHE A 43 -30.54 -5.38 12.53
N TRP A 44 -30.04 -5.05 13.72
CA TRP A 44 -29.76 -3.67 14.10
C TRP A 44 -28.27 -3.33 14.01
N ALA A 45 -27.96 -2.05 13.88
CA ALA A 45 -26.57 -1.56 13.86
C ALA A 45 -25.72 -2.08 15.03
N ASN A 46 -26.32 -2.19 16.23
CA ASN A 46 -25.63 -2.68 17.42
C ASN A 46 -25.32 -4.18 17.39
N ASP A 47 -25.85 -4.93 16.43
CA ASP A 47 -25.54 -6.34 16.22
C ASP A 47 -24.30 -6.56 15.37
N VAL A 48 -23.75 -5.50 14.75
CA VAL A 48 -22.47 -5.53 14.03
C VAL A 48 -21.34 -5.54 15.06
N THR A 49 -20.55 -6.61 15.06
CA THR A 49 -19.57 -6.88 16.14
C THR A 49 -18.12 -6.69 15.73
N ASP A 50 -17.82 -6.55 14.44
CA ASP A 50 -16.45 -6.47 13.91
C ASP A 50 -16.15 -5.19 13.11
N GLY A 51 -17.03 -4.18 13.19
CA GLY A 51 -16.90 -2.90 12.49
C GLY A 51 -18.04 -1.96 12.87
N LEU A 52 -18.15 -0.85 12.13
CA LEU A 52 -19.30 0.03 12.24
C LEU A 52 -20.39 -0.42 11.26
N PHE A 53 -21.65 -0.18 11.60
CA PHE A 53 -22.75 -0.38 10.66
C PHE A 53 -22.57 0.40 9.36
N SER A 54 -21.95 1.59 9.44
CA SER A 54 -21.60 2.43 8.28
C SER A 54 -20.60 1.79 7.31
N ASP A 55 -19.89 0.74 7.73
CA ASP A 55 -18.88 0.06 6.91
C ASP A 55 -19.49 -1.06 6.05
N LEU A 56 -20.75 -1.43 6.31
CA LEU A 56 -21.49 -2.43 5.53
C LEU A 56 -22.02 -1.81 4.24
N ALA A 57 -21.98 -2.59 3.16
CA ALA A 57 -22.61 -2.25 1.90
C ALA A 57 -23.58 -3.35 1.45
N VAL A 58 -24.57 -2.98 0.63
CA VAL A 58 -25.43 -3.94 -0.06
C VAL A 58 -24.56 -4.87 -0.92
N GLY A 59 -24.78 -6.18 -0.79
CA GLY A 59 -24.01 -7.25 -1.43
C GLY A 59 -22.89 -7.83 -0.57
N ASP A 60 -22.54 -7.20 0.56
CA ASP A 60 -21.47 -7.71 1.44
C ASP A 60 -21.85 -9.07 2.03
N ILE A 61 -20.92 -10.01 2.00
CA ILE A 61 -21.09 -11.33 2.63
C ILE A 61 -20.81 -11.19 4.12
N VAL A 62 -21.75 -11.62 4.95
CA VAL A 62 -21.64 -11.58 6.40
C VAL A 62 -21.84 -12.96 7.02
N GLN A 63 -21.20 -13.18 8.16
CA GLN A 63 -21.48 -14.28 9.06
C GLN A 63 -22.34 -13.75 10.22
N PHE A 64 -23.35 -14.50 10.63
CA PHE A 64 -24.25 -14.09 11.71
C PHE A 64 -24.76 -15.30 12.49
N HIS A 65 -25.35 -15.01 13.65
CA HIS A 65 -26.03 -16.00 14.49
C HIS A 65 -27.53 -15.71 14.48
N PRO A 66 -28.37 -16.63 13.99
CA PRO A 66 -29.81 -16.47 14.08
C PRO A 66 -30.25 -16.50 15.53
N ALA A 67 -31.11 -15.56 15.92
CA ALA A 67 -31.70 -15.50 17.24
C ALA A 67 -33.19 -15.15 17.13
N HIS A 68 -33.96 -15.63 18.10
CA HIS A 68 -35.36 -15.24 18.24
C HIS A 68 -35.45 -13.93 19.01
N TRP A 69 -36.31 -13.04 18.55
CA TRP A 69 -36.64 -11.79 19.23
C TRP A 69 -38.14 -11.65 19.38
N THR A 70 -38.55 -11.45 20.62
CA THR A 70 -39.96 -11.26 20.97
C THR A 70 -40.30 -9.78 20.85
N LYS A 71 -41.24 -9.47 19.96
CA LYS A 71 -41.83 -8.14 19.82
C LYS A 71 -42.66 -7.79 21.06
N ARG A 72 -42.95 -6.49 21.23
CA ARG A 72 -43.79 -6.00 22.34
C ARG A 72 -45.20 -6.59 22.36
N ASN A 73 -45.71 -7.02 21.21
CA ASN A 73 -47.02 -7.67 21.07
C ASN A 73 -46.98 -9.19 21.32
N GLY A 74 -45.82 -9.75 21.70
CA GLY A 74 -45.65 -11.19 21.97
C GLY A 74 -45.20 -12.01 20.76
N ASP A 75 -45.23 -11.45 19.54
CA ASP A 75 -44.81 -12.16 18.34
C ASP A 75 -43.30 -12.44 18.36
N ILE A 76 -42.92 -13.65 17.97
CA ILE A 76 -41.52 -14.04 17.86
C ILE A 76 -41.06 -13.86 16.41
N GLN A 77 -39.97 -13.12 16.20
CA GLN A 77 -39.34 -12.93 14.90
C GLN A 77 -37.89 -13.41 14.94
N LEU A 78 -37.44 -14.00 13.84
CA LEU A 78 -36.04 -14.37 13.66
C LEU A 78 -35.21 -13.15 13.24
N ILE A 79 -34.08 -12.94 13.89
CA ILE A 79 -33.17 -11.80 13.67
C ILE A 79 -31.71 -12.29 13.62
N ALA A 80 -30.84 -11.52 12.96
CA ALA A 80 -29.42 -11.80 12.91
C ALA A 80 -28.68 -11.03 14.01
N ARG A 81 -27.88 -11.76 14.80
CA ARG A 81 -27.03 -11.23 15.87
C ARG A 81 -25.56 -11.53 15.58
N LYS A 82 -24.64 -10.83 16.27
CA LYS A 82 -23.18 -11.06 16.17
C LYS A 82 -22.69 -11.07 14.73
N ILE A 83 -23.09 -10.05 13.98
CA ILE A 83 -22.82 -9.92 12.56
C ILE A 83 -21.36 -9.58 12.38
N LYS A 84 -20.73 -10.31 11.45
CA LYS A 84 -19.35 -10.15 11.06
C LYS A 84 -19.23 -10.03 9.56
N SER A 85 -18.49 -9.03 9.08
CA SER A 85 -18.24 -8.86 7.65
C SER A 85 -17.12 -9.78 7.18
N ARG A 86 -17.34 -10.44 6.04
CA ARG A 86 -16.29 -11.21 5.37
C ARG A 86 -15.38 -10.23 4.66
N MET A 87 -14.17 -10.08 5.17
CA MET A 87 -13.19 -9.23 4.51
C MET A 87 -12.37 -10.02 3.52
N SER A 88 -11.86 -9.27 2.55
CA SER A 88 -10.80 -9.69 1.64
C SER A 88 -9.63 -8.71 1.78
N GLY A 89 -8.43 -9.19 1.48
CA GLY A 89 -7.23 -8.37 1.53
C GLY A 89 -6.02 -9.10 1.02
N ALA A 90 -4.91 -8.37 0.94
CA ALA A 90 -3.60 -8.89 0.60
C ALA A 90 -2.72 -9.01 1.84
N ILE A 91 -2.05 -10.15 2.04
CA ILE A 91 -0.94 -10.19 3.00
C ILE A 91 0.12 -9.16 2.54
N LYS A 92 0.75 -8.44 3.46
CA LYS A 92 1.78 -7.42 3.15
C LYS A 92 3.11 -7.69 3.79
N PHE A 93 3.11 -8.44 4.88
CA PHE A 93 4.30 -8.69 5.67
C PHE A 93 4.12 -10.02 6.36
N ILE A 94 5.18 -10.81 6.39
CA ILE A 94 5.28 -12.04 7.19
C ILE A 94 6.61 -11.98 7.93
N ASN A 95 6.58 -12.29 9.23
CA ASN A 95 7.73 -12.55 10.06
C ASN A 95 7.64 -14.00 10.58
N VAL A 96 8.71 -14.76 10.38
CA VAL A 96 8.80 -16.18 10.71
C VAL A 96 9.84 -16.37 11.81
N ASP A 97 9.44 -17.03 12.89
CA ASP A 97 10.35 -17.56 13.91
C ASP A 97 10.62 -19.05 13.59
N PRO A 98 11.78 -19.38 12.99
CA PRO A 98 12.10 -20.74 12.59
C PRO A 98 12.35 -21.67 13.79
N ILE A 99 12.76 -21.12 14.95
CA ILE A 99 13.07 -21.89 16.15
C ILE A 99 11.77 -22.35 16.82
N LYS A 100 10.78 -21.44 16.92
CA LYS A 100 9.47 -21.74 17.52
C LYS A 100 8.46 -22.29 16.53
N GLN A 101 8.80 -22.39 15.25
CA GLN A 101 7.89 -22.75 14.15
C GLN A 101 6.60 -21.90 14.16
N THR A 102 6.73 -20.62 14.52
CA THR A 102 5.61 -19.67 14.56
C THR A 102 5.82 -18.58 13.53
N PHE A 103 4.74 -17.94 13.11
CA PHE A 103 4.80 -16.75 12.28
C PHE A 103 3.63 -15.83 12.56
N TRP A 104 3.83 -14.57 12.25
CA TRP A 104 2.81 -13.53 12.27
C TRP A 104 3.02 -12.60 11.09
N GLY A 105 2.00 -11.83 10.74
CA GLY A 105 2.08 -10.93 9.61
C GLY A 105 1.01 -9.87 9.60
N THR A 106 1.01 -9.03 8.58
CA THR A 106 0.00 -7.99 8.39
C THR A 106 -0.76 -8.16 7.08
N ILE A 107 -2.00 -7.71 7.08
CA ILE A 107 -2.94 -7.74 5.96
C ILE A 107 -3.34 -6.31 5.63
N GLN A 108 -3.26 -5.98 4.35
CA GLN A 108 -3.90 -4.83 3.76
C GLN A 108 -5.32 -5.23 3.34
N PRO A 109 -6.38 -4.72 3.99
CA PRO A 109 -7.74 -4.94 3.52
C PRO A 109 -7.97 -4.30 2.15
N ASP A 110 -8.84 -4.90 1.32
CA ASP A 110 -9.19 -4.36 0.00
C ASP A 110 -10.07 -3.11 0.10
N LYS A 111 -10.93 -3.05 1.13
CA LYS A 111 -11.73 -1.86 1.44
C LYS A 111 -10.98 -0.99 2.46
N ASN A 112 -10.73 0.27 2.10
CA ASN A 112 -10.30 1.30 3.05
C ASN A 112 -11.52 1.73 3.88
N TRP A 113 -11.69 1.14 5.06
CA TRP A 113 -12.65 1.66 6.03
C TRP A 113 -12.13 2.98 6.59
N LEU A 114 -13.00 3.99 6.67
CA LEU A 114 -12.67 5.42 6.83
C LEU A 114 -11.78 5.77 8.04
N ASN A 115 -11.53 4.84 8.97
CA ASN A 115 -10.72 5.04 10.17
C ASN A 115 -9.61 3.99 10.37
N GLN A 116 -9.25 3.21 9.34
CA GLN A 116 -8.29 2.12 9.49
C GLN A 116 -6.86 2.56 9.14
N THR A 117 -6.18 3.19 10.10
CA THR A 117 -4.73 3.45 10.04
C THR A 117 -3.91 2.24 10.45
N ASP A 118 -4.52 1.30 11.18
CA ASP A 118 -3.78 0.19 11.80
C ASP A 118 -3.77 -1.06 10.92
N PRO A 119 -2.60 -1.70 10.73
CA PRO A 119 -2.48 -2.93 9.97
C PRO A 119 -3.23 -4.06 10.68
N ILE A 120 -3.96 -4.88 9.91
CA ILE A 120 -4.63 -6.07 10.45
C ILE A 120 -3.59 -7.15 10.64
N ILE A 121 -3.44 -7.65 11.87
CA ILE A 121 -2.45 -8.67 12.19
C ILE A 121 -3.04 -10.08 12.03
N PHE A 122 -2.23 -11.03 11.60
CA PHE A 122 -2.56 -12.45 11.68
C PHE A 122 -1.43 -13.25 12.31
N PHE A 123 -1.76 -14.44 12.80
CA PHE A 123 -0.84 -15.39 13.39
C PHE A 123 -0.96 -16.74 12.70
N ARG A 124 -0.01 -17.64 12.92
CA ARG A 124 -0.07 -19.03 12.42
C ARG A 124 -1.42 -19.72 12.72
N ASN A 125 -1.96 -19.52 13.92
CA ASN A 125 -3.25 -20.10 14.33
C ASN A 125 -4.48 -19.43 13.69
N SER A 126 -4.30 -18.37 12.89
CA SER A 126 -5.36 -17.77 12.08
C SER A 126 -5.73 -18.65 10.88
N PHE A 127 -4.89 -19.63 10.51
CA PHE A 127 -5.12 -20.56 9.42
C PHE A 127 -5.68 -21.90 9.93
N LYS A 128 -6.57 -22.51 9.14
CA LYS A 128 -6.91 -23.93 9.33
C LYS A 128 -5.77 -24.80 8.80
N GLU A 129 -5.59 -25.98 9.38
CA GLU A 129 -4.46 -26.90 9.11
C GLU A 129 -4.23 -27.17 7.61
N GLN A 130 -5.29 -27.46 6.84
CA GLN A 130 -5.20 -27.67 5.40
C GLN A 130 -4.76 -26.42 4.61
N THR A 131 -5.22 -25.24 5.03
CA THR A 131 -4.81 -23.95 4.43
C THR A 131 -3.38 -23.58 4.83
N LEU A 132 -3.00 -23.92 6.06
CA LEU A 132 -1.69 -23.66 6.64
C LEU A 132 -0.60 -24.43 5.87
N HIS A 133 -0.83 -25.71 5.55
CA HIS A 133 0.10 -26.49 4.72
C HIS A 133 0.33 -25.86 3.36
N LYS A 134 -0.74 -25.53 2.62
CA LYS A 134 -0.63 -24.85 1.31
C LYS A 134 0.11 -23.52 1.39
N PHE A 135 -0.14 -22.76 2.45
CA PHE A 135 0.55 -21.49 2.67
C PHE A 135 2.04 -21.68 2.95
N ILE A 136 2.40 -22.66 3.79
CA ILE A 136 3.79 -22.99 4.10
C ILE A 136 4.52 -23.49 2.84
N ASP A 137 3.91 -24.39 2.06
CA ASP A 137 4.49 -24.94 0.84
C ASP A 137 4.77 -23.85 -0.21
N PHE A 138 3.84 -22.92 -0.39
CA PHE A 138 4.01 -21.79 -1.30
C PHE A 138 5.13 -20.85 -0.83
N CYS A 139 5.15 -20.52 0.47
CA CYS A 139 6.22 -19.72 1.04
C CYS A 139 7.57 -20.42 0.78
N GLY A 140 7.66 -21.73 1.03
CA GLY A 140 8.83 -22.58 0.74
C GLY A 140 9.31 -22.53 -0.72
N GLN A 141 8.40 -22.55 -1.69
CA GLN A 141 8.75 -22.41 -3.11
C GLN A 141 9.27 -21.00 -3.46
N SER A 142 8.70 -19.96 -2.84
CA SER A 142 9.19 -18.57 -2.98
C SER A 142 10.54 -18.32 -2.29
N PHE A 143 10.94 -19.18 -1.34
CA PHE A 143 12.22 -19.11 -0.63
C PHE A 143 13.38 -19.80 -1.37
N ASN A 144 13.10 -20.65 -2.37
CA ASN A 144 14.11 -21.46 -3.05
C ASN A 144 14.90 -20.72 -4.16
N GLN A 145 14.75 -19.41 -4.29
CA GLN A 145 15.74 -18.57 -4.98
C GLN A 145 16.79 -18.11 -3.96
N ASN A 146 17.70 -19.03 -3.59
CA ASN A 146 18.93 -18.83 -2.82
C ASN A 146 18.93 -17.70 -1.78
N LEU A 147 18.56 -18.01 -0.53
CA LEU A 147 19.13 -17.47 0.72
C LEU A 147 18.53 -18.18 1.95
N LEU A 148 19.29 -19.10 2.55
CA LEU A 148 19.10 -19.60 3.93
C LEU A 148 20.01 -18.79 4.90
N PRO A 149 19.78 -18.84 6.23
CA PRO A 149 18.69 -18.24 6.99
C PRO A 149 19.23 -17.05 7.80
N LYS A 150 18.84 -15.83 7.45
CA LYS A 150 19.03 -14.65 8.30
C LYS A 150 17.66 -14.00 8.44
N PHE A 151 17.23 -13.75 9.68
CA PHE A 151 16.04 -12.97 10.06
C PHE A 151 15.40 -12.24 8.88
N ILE A 152 14.34 -12.83 8.32
CA ILE A 152 13.63 -12.22 7.20
C ILE A 152 12.61 -11.27 7.79
N ASP A 153 13.06 -10.04 8.03
CA ASP A 153 12.16 -8.91 8.24
C ASP A 153 11.38 -8.70 6.94
N GLY A 154 10.12 -9.11 6.95
CA GLY A 154 9.10 -8.61 6.06
C GLY A 154 9.17 -9.04 4.63
N ILE A 155 8.71 -10.26 4.39
CA ILE A 155 8.37 -10.67 3.03
C ILE A 155 7.04 -10.03 2.68
N ARG A 156 7.07 -9.17 1.67
CA ARG A 156 5.86 -8.67 1.05
C ARG A 156 5.33 -9.74 0.10
N VAL A 157 4.23 -10.38 0.49
CA VAL A 157 3.57 -11.40 -0.33
C VAL A 157 2.15 -10.98 -0.61
N ASP A 158 1.88 -10.48 -1.82
CA ASP A 158 0.57 -10.00 -2.24
C ASP A 158 -0.43 -11.17 -2.47
N PHE A 159 -0.69 -11.95 -1.42
CA PHE A 159 -1.67 -13.04 -1.41
C PHE A 159 -3.09 -12.52 -1.17
N ALA A 160 -3.98 -12.76 -2.12
CA ALA A 160 -5.40 -12.58 -1.88
C ALA A 160 -5.91 -13.58 -0.84
N ILE A 161 -6.44 -13.07 0.25
CA ILE A 161 -6.99 -13.86 1.34
C ILE A 161 -8.38 -13.37 1.72
N GLN A 162 -9.18 -14.29 2.25
CA GLN A 162 -10.45 -14.00 2.91
C GLN A 162 -10.35 -14.34 4.37
N TYR A 163 -10.89 -13.48 5.22
CA TYR A 163 -10.79 -13.63 6.67
C TYR A 163 -11.94 -12.92 7.37
N TRP A 164 -12.11 -13.25 8.65
CA TRP A 164 -13.02 -12.56 9.55
C TRP A 164 -12.18 -11.82 10.59
N SER A 165 -12.48 -10.55 10.87
CA SER A 165 -11.84 -9.86 11.99
C SER A 165 -12.60 -10.16 13.27
N ASN A 166 -11.88 -10.26 14.37
CA ASN A 166 -12.45 -9.98 15.67
C ASN A 166 -11.95 -8.61 16.15
N ALA A 167 -12.84 -7.87 16.82
CA ALA A 167 -12.47 -6.63 17.49
C ALA A 167 -11.75 -6.87 18.82
N LYS A 168 -10.72 -6.05 19.04
CA LYS A 168 -10.03 -5.63 20.27
C LYS A 168 -9.37 -6.73 21.13
N ASN A 169 -8.06 -6.92 20.93
CA ASN A 169 -7.19 -7.18 22.09
C ASN A 169 -7.04 -5.89 22.91
N GLN A 170 -6.52 -5.99 24.13
CA GLN A 170 -6.30 -4.88 25.07
C GLN A 170 -5.53 -3.67 24.47
N ASN A 171 -4.87 -3.85 23.31
CA ASN A 171 -4.09 -2.84 22.60
C ASN A 171 -4.77 -2.29 21.32
N PHE A 172 -6.09 -2.40 21.17
CA PHE A 172 -6.88 -1.87 20.04
C PHE A 172 -6.58 -2.43 18.64
N THR A 173 -5.63 -3.36 18.49
CA THR A 173 -5.28 -3.96 17.19
C THR A 173 -6.30 -5.01 16.72
N LYS A 174 -6.69 -4.97 15.44
CA LYS A 174 -7.57 -5.97 14.80
C LYS A 174 -6.78 -7.22 14.40
N VAL A 175 -7.32 -8.40 14.71
CA VAL A 175 -6.70 -9.70 14.39
C VAL A 175 -7.58 -10.49 13.41
N ALA A 176 -6.98 -10.95 12.31
CA ALA A 176 -7.63 -11.80 11.34
C ALA A 176 -7.73 -13.26 11.82
N LYS A 177 -8.87 -13.90 11.58
CA LYS A 177 -9.12 -15.32 11.88
C LYS A 177 -9.75 -16.06 10.70
N ASN A 178 -9.56 -17.38 10.69
CA ASN A 178 -10.06 -18.31 9.68
C ASN A 178 -9.67 -17.89 8.25
N ILE A 179 -8.39 -17.57 8.08
CA ILE A 179 -7.82 -17.14 6.79
C ILE A 179 -7.99 -18.28 5.78
N LYS A 180 -8.54 -17.94 4.62
CA LYS A 180 -8.61 -18.79 3.43
C LYS A 180 -7.83 -18.14 2.30
N LEU A 181 -7.02 -18.94 1.62
CA LEU A 181 -6.36 -18.54 0.38
C LEU A 181 -7.41 -18.46 -0.74
N ILE A 182 -7.36 -17.41 -1.54
CA ILE A 182 -8.22 -17.24 -2.70
C ILE A 182 -7.33 -17.26 -3.95
N ASP A 183 -7.75 -17.97 -4.99
CA ASP A 183 -7.15 -17.80 -6.30
C ASP A 183 -7.41 -16.37 -6.80
N ALA A 184 -6.39 -15.72 -7.36
CA ALA A 184 -6.50 -14.35 -7.90
C ALA A 184 -7.63 -14.18 -8.94
N LYS A 185 -8.19 -15.28 -9.47
CA LYS A 185 -9.32 -15.29 -10.42
C LYS A 185 -10.72 -15.28 -9.76
N SER A 186 -10.88 -15.69 -8.50
CA SER A 186 -12.20 -15.79 -7.84
C SER A 186 -12.52 -14.65 -6.86
N ALA A 187 -11.65 -13.66 -6.74
CA ALA A 187 -11.85 -12.45 -5.93
C ALA A 187 -12.74 -11.37 -6.60
N GLN A 188 -13.64 -11.75 -7.51
CA GLN A 188 -14.59 -10.83 -8.12
C GLN A 188 -15.88 -10.75 -7.30
N SER A 189 -15.92 -9.84 -6.33
CA SER A 189 -17.14 -9.07 -6.06
C SER A 189 -17.28 -7.99 -7.15
N PRO A 190 -18.47 -7.43 -7.42
CA PRO A 190 -18.68 -6.41 -8.46
C PRO A 190 -18.07 -5.07 -8.03
N SER A 191 -16.75 -5.01 -8.03
CA SER A 191 -15.94 -3.80 -8.02
C SER A 191 -14.53 -4.12 -8.52
N THR A 192 -14.42 -4.92 -9.57
CA THR A 192 -13.22 -4.88 -10.43
C THR A 192 -13.31 -3.63 -11.31
N LEU A 193 -13.24 -2.45 -10.68
CA LEU A 193 -12.50 -1.37 -11.31
C LEU A 193 -11.06 -1.87 -11.29
N SER A 194 -10.67 -2.53 -12.38
CA SER A 194 -9.38 -3.22 -12.57
C SER A 194 -8.29 -2.53 -11.74
N SER A 195 -7.56 -3.26 -10.91
CA SER A 195 -6.45 -2.71 -10.11
C SER A 195 -5.50 -1.87 -10.98
N THR A 196 -5.41 -2.18 -12.28
CA THR A 196 -4.75 -1.37 -13.31
C THR A 196 -5.39 0.00 -13.52
N LYS A 197 -6.72 0.13 -13.58
CA LYS A 197 -7.42 1.43 -13.67
C LYS A 197 -7.15 2.27 -12.44
N LEU A 198 -7.25 1.71 -11.23
CA LEU A 198 -6.94 2.46 -10.00
C LEU A 198 -5.47 2.93 -9.94
N VAL A 199 -4.52 2.08 -10.38
CA VAL A 199 -3.11 2.46 -10.46
C VAL A 199 -2.89 3.53 -11.53
N LYS A 200 -3.53 3.41 -12.70
CA LYS A 200 -3.51 4.43 -13.75
C LYS A 200 -4.06 5.76 -13.24
N ASP A 201 -5.23 5.75 -12.61
CA ASP A 201 -5.86 6.95 -12.06
C ASP A 201 -4.97 7.61 -10.99
N LYS A 202 -4.25 6.82 -10.18
CA LYS A 202 -3.26 7.36 -9.22
C LYS A 202 -2.04 7.97 -9.89
N ILE A 203 -1.54 7.37 -10.97
CA ILE A 203 -0.41 7.90 -11.73
C ILE A 203 -0.83 9.19 -12.44
N ILE A 204 -2.00 9.20 -13.10
CA ILE A 204 -2.55 10.40 -13.74
C ILE A 204 -2.70 11.52 -12.72
N ASN A 205 -3.35 11.25 -11.58
CA ASN A 205 -3.49 12.23 -10.51
C ASN A 205 -2.13 12.73 -9.96
N LEU A 206 -1.08 11.90 -9.97
CA LEU A 206 0.26 12.32 -9.57
C LEU A 206 0.87 13.30 -10.59
N LEU A 207 0.72 12.99 -11.88
CA LEU A 207 1.21 13.84 -12.97
C LEU A 207 0.47 15.17 -12.98
N ASP A 208 -0.86 15.17 -12.88
CA ASP A 208 -1.67 16.41 -12.84
C ASP A 208 -1.26 17.29 -11.64
N ARG A 209 -1.01 16.67 -10.47
CA ARG A 209 -0.60 17.40 -9.27
C ARG A 209 0.78 18.03 -9.40
N ILE A 210 1.73 17.39 -10.09
CA ILE A 210 3.11 17.90 -10.18
C ILE A 210 3.18 19.22 -10.97
N GLU A 211 2.26 19.40 -11.92
CA GLU A 211 2.17 20.61 -12.74
C GLU A 211 1.59 21.79 -11.95
N ILE A 212 0.65 21.54 -11.04
CA ILE A 212 -0.10 22.62 -10.34
C ILE A 212 0.38 22.90 -8.92
N VAL A 213 1.14 21.99 -8.29
CA VAL A 213 1.54 22.13 -6.88
C VAL A 213 2.32 23.42 -6.62
N SER A 214 1.95 24.18 -5.59
CA SER A 214 2.66 25.41 -5.18
C SER A 214 3.53 25.21 -3.95
N ASN A 215 3.32 24.12 -3.21
CA ASN A 215 4.10 23.77 -2.02
C ASN A 215 5.43 23.11 -2.44
N PRO A 216 6.60 23.69 -2.10
CA PRO A 216 7.91 23.14 -2.48
C PRO A 216 8.19 21.73 -1.90
N LEU A 217 7.75 21.45 -0.67
CA LEU A 217 7.97 20.14 -0.03
C LEU A 217 7.13 19.05 -0.71
N GLU A 218 5.90 19.39 -1.08
CA GLU A 218 5.04 18.48 -1.83
C GLU A 218 5.59 18.25 -3.25
N PHE A 219 6.13 19.29 -3.89
CA PHE A 219 6.79 19.17 -5.18
C PHE A 219 7.99 18.20 -5.11
N GLU A 220 8.84 18.32 -4.09
CA GLU A 220 9.95 17.39 -3.83
C GLU A 220 9.46 15.93 -3.70
N ASP A 221 8.36 15.72 -2.95
CA ASP A 221 7.77 14.40 -2.76
C ASP A 221 7.23 13.79 -4.06
N LEU A 222 6.58 14.62 -4.90
CA LEU A 222 6.05 14.22 -6.20
C LEU A 222 7.19 13.92 -7.20
N VAL A 223 8.21 14.78 -7.28
CA VAL A 223 9.38 14.59 -8.15
C VAL A 223 10.13 13.31 -7.78
N PHE A 224 10.37 13.06 -6.49
CA PHE A 224 10.99 11.81 -6.06
C PHE A 224 10.19 10.58 -6.51
N THR A 225 8.86 10.65 -6.41
CA THR A 225 7.99 9.56 -6.85
C THR A 225 8.07 9.37 -8.36
N LEU A 226 8.09 10.45 -9.15
CA LEU A 226 8.28 10.41 -10.60
C LEU A 226 9.62 9.78 -10.99
N LEU A 227 10.72 10.18 -10.34
CA LEU A 227 12.06 9.59 -10.59
C LEU A 227 12.07 8.07 -10.33
N ARG A 228 11.36 7.62 -9.29
CA ARG A 228 11.17 6.18 -9.04
C ARG A 228 10.34 5.50 -10.13
N LEU A 229 9.27 6.14 -10.59
CA LEU A 229 8.40 5.61 -11.67
C LEU A 229 9.15 5.49 -13.00
N ILE A 230 10.07 6.42 -13.29
CA ILE A 230 10.98 6.35 -14.43
C ILE A 230 11.93 5.13 -14.31
N GLY A 231 12.05 4.50 -13.15
CA GLY A 231 12.89 3.32 -12.92
C GLY A 231 14.25 3.63 -12.31
N ILE A 232 14.42 4.82 -11.70
CA ILE A 232 15.60 5.14 -10.91
C ILE A 232 15.45 4.47 -9.54
N ASN A 233 15.86 3.21 -9.46
CA ASN A 233 15.63 2.37 -8.29
C ASN A 233 16.60 2.65 -7.12
N LYS A 234 17.76 3.27 -7.41
CA LYS A 234 18.77 3.65 -6.41
C LYS A 234 18.72 5.16 -6.17
N ILE A 235 17.58 5.66 -5.70
CA ILE A 235 17.35 7.05 -5.29
C ILE A 235 17.11 7.12 -3.78
N TYR A 236 17.63 8.15 -3.15
CA TYR A 236 17.57 8.37 -1.71
C TYR A 236 17.35 9.84 -1.42
N LYS A 237 16.49 10.15 -0.45
CA LYS A 237 16.29 11.51 0.04
C LYS A 237 17.27 11.82 1.15
N TYR A 238 17.71 13.06 1.22
CA TYR A 238 18.36 13.56 2.43
C TYR A 238 17.32 13.82 3.52
N ASN A 239 17.75 13.77 4.78
CA ASN A 239 16.87 14.06 5.90
C ASN A 239 16.54 15.56 5.92
N ARG A 240 15.25 15.90 5.92
CA ARG A 240 14.77 17.30 5.98
C ARG A 240 15.20 18.03 7.25
N ASN A 241 15.53 17.29 8.31
CA ASN A 241 15.94 17.84 9.61
C ASN A 241 17.42 18.27 9.64
N THR A 242 18.22 17.94 8.61
CA THR A 242 19.62 18.37 8.52
C THR A 242 19.75 19.62 7.64
N SER A 243 19.75 20.79 8.28
CA SER A 243 20.23 22.11 7.81
C SER A 243 19.70 22.67 6.47
N SER A 244 19.39 23.96 6.45
CA SER A 244 19.16 24.73 5.23
C SER A 244 20.38 24.69 4.30
N GLY A 245 20.19 24.24 3.04
CA GLY A 245 21.26 24.16 2.04
C GLY A 245 21.64 22.74 1.60
N THR A 246 21.07 21.71 2.21
CA THR A 246 21.19 20.32 1.75
C THR A 246 20.37 20.11 0.48
N ALA A 247 20.87 19.30 -0.46
CA ALA A 247 20.08 18.86 -1.61
C ALA A 247 18.88 18.03 -1.17
N ASP A 248 17.89 17.86 -2.04
CA ASP A 248 16.72 17.03 -1.75
C ASP A 248 17.08 15.54 -1.74
N GLY A 249 18.00 15.13 -2.62
CA GLY A 249 18.44 13.76 -2.64
C GLY A 249 19.57 13.48 -3.62
N VAL A 250 19.85 12.19 -3.75
CA VAL A 250 20.87 11.68 -4.65
C VAL A 250 20.40 10.35 -5.22
N PHE A 251 20.75 10.10 -6.48
CA PHE A 251 20.52 8.80 -7.10
C PHE A 251 21.71 8.31 -7.91
N LYS A 252 21.71 7.00 -8.14
CA LYS A 252 22.64 6.33 -9.04
C LYS A 252 21.89 5.59 -10.14
N SER A 253 22.31 5.81 -11.38
CA SER A 253 21.80 5.10 -12.56
C SER A 253 22.97 4.64 -13.41
N GLY A 254 23.24 3.33 -13.44
CA GLY A 254 24.43 2.77 -14.10
C GLY A 254 25.74 3.39 -13.58
N ASN A 255 26.51 4.00 -14.50
CA ASN A 255 27.76 4.70 -14.21
C ASN A 255 27.58 6.22 -13.99
N LEU A 256 26.37 6.68 -13.68
CA LEU A 256 26.05 8.08 -13.38
C LEU A 256 25.60 8.22 -11.93
N SER A 257 26.20 9.17 -11.21
CA SER A 257 25.72 9.67 -9.92
C SER A 257 25.17 11.07 -10.07
N VAL A 258 24.00 11.32 -9.49
CA VAL A 258 23.32 12.61 -9.55
C VAL A 258 22.93 13.08 -8.17
N ILE A 259 23.38 14.27 -7.78
CA ILE A 259 22.74 15.03 -6.69
C ILE A 259 21.63 15.86 -7.34
N TYR A 260 20.41 15.75 -6.82
CA TYR A 260 19.27 16.50 -7.36
C TYR A 260 18.64 17.37 -6.29
N ASP A 261 18.10 18.49 -6.73
CA ASP A 261 17.40 19.45 -5.92
C ASP A 261 16.27 20.08 -6.75
N CYS A 262 15.10 20.22 -6.14
CA CYS A 262 13.86 20.63 -6.77
C CYS A 262 13.54 22.07 -6.35
N THR A 263 13.10 22.89 -7.30
CA THR A 263 12.65 24.23 -6.97
C THR A 263 11.49 24.69 -7.85
N LEU A 264 10.48 25.26 -7.20
CA LEU A 264 9.37 25.95 -7.85
C LEU A 264 9.71 27.42 -8.17
N ARG A 265 10.88 27.92 -7.71
CA ARG A 265 11.26 29.32 -7.89
C ARG A 265 11.79 29.55 -9.30
N ASN A 266 11.28 30.56 -9.98
CA ASN A 266 11.81 31.01 -11.26
C ASN A 266 11.94 32.55 -11.25
N PRO A 267 13.13 33.13 -11.52
CA PRO A 267 14.43 32.48 -11.72
C PRO A 267 15.02 31.91 -10.42
N TYR A 268 15.60 30.71 -10.49
CA TYR A 268 16.20 30.03 -9.31
C TYR A 268 17.68 30.38 -9.09
N ARG A 269 18.43 30.70 -10.15
CA ARG A 269 19.89 30.89 -10.15
C ARG A 269 20.41 31.77 -8.99
N PRO A 270 19.87 32.99 -8.77
CA PRO A 270 20.38 33.90 -7.73
C PRO A 270 20.35 33.32 -6.30
N HIS A 271 19.57 32.26 -6.07
CA HIS A 271 19.40 31.62 -4.77
C HIS A 271 20.04 30.23 -4.69
N LYS A 272 20.38 29.64 -5.84
CA LYS A 272 20.88 28.27 -5.96
C LYS A 272 22.36 28.22 -6.32
N ASP A 273 22.99 29.28 -6.82
CA ASP A 273 24.41 29.27 -7.23
C ASP A 273 25.35 28.77 -6.12
N GLN A 274 25.17 29.28 -4.89
CA GLN A 274 25.97 28.81 -3.74
C GLN A 274 25.68 27.35 -3.38
N GLN A 275 24.44 26.89 -3.58
CA GLN A 275 24.04 25.51 -3.32
C GLN A 275 24.63 24.56 -4.38
N ILE A 276 24.57 24.93 -5.66
CA ILE A 276 25.19 24.22 -6.78
C ILE A 276 26.70 24.07 -6.54
N PHE A 277 27.38 25.15 -6.13
CA PHE A 277 28.79 25.10 -5.78
C PHE A 277 29.08 24.07 -4.68
N ASN A 278 28.25 24.02 -3.64
CA ASN A 278 28.37 23.05 -2.56
C ASN A 278 28.13 21.61 -3.04
N TYR A 279 27.14 21.38 -3.90
CA TYR A 279 26.86 20.06 -4.48
C TYR A 279 28.01 19.56 -5.36
N LYS A 280 28.59 20.45 -6.18
CA LYS A 280 29.80 20.13 -6.96
C LYS A 280 30.96 19.76 -6.05
N LYS A 281 31.20 20.53 -4.99
CA LYS A 281 32.26 20.23 -4.01
C LYS A 281 32.03 18.85 -3.37
N GLN A 282 30.80 18.54 -2.98
CA GLN A 282 30.43 17.24 -2.42
C GLN A 282 30.71 16.10 -3.41
N LEU A 283 30.32 16.25 -4.68
CA LEU A 283 30.60 15.27 -5.73
C LEU A 283 32.10 15.12 -6.03
N ARG A 284 32.90 16.18 -5.90
CA ARG A 284 34.36 16.14 -6.06
C ARG A 284 35.04 15.40 -4.93
N SER A 285 34.75 15.79 -3.69
CA SER A 285 35.41 15.28 -2.49
C SER A 285 35.00 13.85 -2.12
N ALA A 286 33.84 13.41 -2.58
CA ALA A 286 33.31 12.09 -2.26
C ALA A 286 33.85 11.02 -3.23
N SER A 287 34.80 10.19 -2.76
CA SER A 287 35.05 8.86 -3.35
C SER A 287 33.83 7.95 -3.19
N SER A 288 33.01 8.23 -2.17
CA SER A 288 31.72 7.60 -1.95
C SER A 288 30.71 8.57 -1.32
N ILE A 289 29.45 8.47 -1.71
CA ILE A 289 28.36 9.26 -1.14
C ILE A 289 27.70 8.42 -0.04
N THR A 290 27.72 8.95 1.18
CA THR A 290 27.09 8.33 2.35
C THR A 290 25.79 9.05 2.67
N ILE A 291 24.72 8.27 2.83
CA ILE A 291 23.37 8.78 3.08
C ILE A 291 22.84 8.09 4.32
N ASN A 292 22.41 8.88 5.29
CA ASN A 292 21.76 8.39 6.49
C ASN A 292 20.24 8.52 6.28
N GLU A 293 19.56 7.40 6.11
CA GLU A 293 18.11 7.35 5.98
C GLU A 293 17.51 6.84 7.29
N THR A 294 16.70 7.67 7.94
CA THR A 294 15.94 7.25 9.13
C THR A 294 14.68 6.53 8.65
N ARG A 295 14.62 5.21 8.84
CA ARG A 295 13.40 4.44 8.54
C ARG A 295 12.33 4.71 9.59
N SER A 296 11.06 4.46 9.26
CA SER A 296 9.92 4.54 10.17
C SER A 296 10.04 3.66 11.43
N SER A 297 11.02 2.74 11.47
CA SER A 297 11.37 1.90 12.62
C SER A 297 12.36 2.55 13.60
N GLY A 298 12.82 3.79 13.36
CA GLY A 298 13.75 4.51 14.24
C GLY A 298 15.20 4.02 14.18
N LYS A 299 15.54 3.08 13.28
CA LYS A 299 16.94 2.69 13.00
C LYS A 299 17.47 3.50 11.84
N ASP A 300 18.55 4.25 12.10
CA ASP A 300 19.30 4.94 11.05
C ASP A 300 20.02 3.91 10.18
N PHE A 301 19.79 4.00 8.87
CA PHE A 301 20.48 3.18 7.89
C PHE A 301 21.46 4.05 7.12
N THR A 302 22.75 3.76 7.27
CA THR A 302 23.81 4.41 6.50
C THR A 302 24.07 3.64 5.22
N LYS A 303 23.89 4.29 4.07
CA LYS A 303 24.18 3.71 2.76
C LYS A 303 25.31 4.48 2.09
N THR A 304 26.42 3.79 1.84
CA THR A 304 27.59 4.34 1.15
C THR A 304 27.69 3.75 -0.24
N PHE A 305 27.83 4.60 -1.26
CA PHE A 305 28.04 4.16 -2.64
C PHE A 305 29.30 4.78 -3.21
N ILE A 306 30.12 3.96 -3.86
CA ILE A 306 31.29 4.43 -4.61
C ILE A 306 30.80 5.33 -5.76
N ASN A 307 31.39 6.52 -5.83
CA ASN A 307 31.06 7.54 -6.80
C ASN A 307 31.61 7.14 -8.18
N PRO A 308 30.77 6.99 -9.21
CA PRO A 308 31.19 6.64 -10.56
C PRO A 308 31.95 7.79 -11.23
N GLU A 309 32.45 7.51 -12.44
CA GLU A 309 33.20 8.49 -13.24
C GLU A 309 32.33 9.64 -13.77
N LYS A 310 31.05 9.39 -14.08
CA LYS A 310 30.12 10.44 -14.52
C LYS A 310 29.31 10.96 -13.35
N ARG A 311 29.33 12.29 -13.18
CA ARG A 311 28.70 12.96 -12.05
C ARG A 311 27.91 14.15 -12.56
N GLU A 312 26.70 14.31 -12.06
CA GLU A 312 25.85 15.43 -12.44
C GLU A 312 25.17 16.07 -11.23
N VAL A 313 24.89 17.36 -11.35
CA VAL A 313 23.98 18.10 -10.46
C VAL A 313 22.75 18.44 -11.27
N TRP A 314 21.58 18.01 -10.80
CA TRP A 314 20.30 18.30 -11.46
C TRP A 314 19.51 19.29 -10.61
N ILE A 315 19.17 20.44 -11.20
CA ILE A 315 18.18 21.35 -10.64
C ILE A 315 16.87 21.10 -11.38
N ILE A 316 15.90 20.51 -10.68
CA ILE A 316 14.61 20.11 -11.24
C ILE A 316 13.62 21.26 -11.08
N THR A 317 13.12 21.78 -12.21
CA THR A 317 12.28 22.98 -12.27
C THR A 317 11.06 22.76 -13.18
N ARG A 318 10.18 23.77 -13.26
CA ARG A 318 9.17 23.89 -14.33
C ARG A 318 9.67 24.67 -15.56
N GLY A 319 10.97 24.98 -15.60
CA GLY A 319 11.59 25.67 -16.71
C GLY A 319 11.93 24.70 -17.85
N GLU A 320 13.02 24.97 -18.55
CA GLU A 320 13.47 24.17 -19.68
C GLU A 320 14.65 23.27 -19.31
N THR A 321 14.71 22.07 -19.90
CA THR A 321 15.87 21.20 -19.76
C THR A 321 17.04 21.75 -20.54
N ARG A 322 18.13 22.10 -19.85
CA ARG A 322 19.34 22.64 -20.48
C ARG A 322 20.57 22.39 -19.64
N ILE A 323 21.73 22.41 -20.29
CA ILE A 323 23.02 22.41 -19.60
C ILE A 323 23.24 23.83 -19.06
N ILE A 324 23.44 23.94 -17.74
CA ILE A 324 23.75 25.21 -17.07
C ILE A 324 25.25 25.40 -17.01
N GLU A 325 25.99 24.30 -16.76
CA GLU A 325 27.45 24.27 -16.75
C GLU A 325 27.93 22.98 -17.42
N GLU A 326 28.76 23.13 -18.46
CA GLU A 326 29.44 22.03 -19.13
C GLU A 326 30.45 21.35 -18.17
N PRO A 327 30.73 20.06 -18.36
CA PRO A 327 31.70 19.36 -17.54
C PRO A 327 33.10 19.94 -17.76
N ASP A 328 33.75 20.33 -16.66
CA ASP A 328 35.15 20.76 -16.69
C ASP A 328 36.08 19.56 -16.94
N LYS A 329 37.21 19.81 -17.60
CA LYS A 329 38.22 18.80 -17.99
C LYS A 329 38.84 18.08 -16.80
N THR A 330 38.79 18.68 -15.62
CA THR A 330 39.40 18.18 -14.38
C THR A 330 38.46 17.30 -13.56
N ASP A 331 37.16 17.58 -13.57
CA ASP A 331 36.23 17.02 -12.59
C ASP A 331 35.08 16.19 -13.19
N ASN A 332 34.84 16.30 -14.51
CA ASN A 332 33.78 15.57 -15.22
C ASN A 332 32.38 15.70 -14.56
N ILE A 333 32.10 16.84 -13.92
CA ILE A 333 30.81 17.16 -13.30
C ILE A 333 30.04 18.14 -14.18
N CYS A 334 28.88 17.71 -14.69
CA CYS A 334 27.97 18.58 -15.45
C CYS A 334 26.83 19.08 -14.56
N VAL A 335 26.39 20.33 -14.74
CA VAL A 335 25.22 20.89 -14.06
C VAL A 335 24.11 21.10 -15.08
N ARG A 336 22.94 20.51 -14.82
CA ARG A 336 21.78 20.57 -15.69
C ARG A 336 20.58 21.18 -14.97
N GLU A 337 19.86 22.02 -15.68
CA GLU A 337 18.45 22.26 -15.40
C GLU A 337 17.68 21.11 -16.05
N VAL A 338 16.79 20.49 -15.30
CA VAL A 338 15.93 19.42 -15.80
C VAL A 338 14.50 19.84 -15.61
N SER A 339 13.78 20.06 -16.71
CA SER A 339 12.36 20.36 -16.65
C SER A 339 11.59 19.15 -16.14
N ILE A 340 10.55 19.41 -15.36
CA ILE A 340 9.65 18.36 -14.91
C ILE A 340 8.92 17.72 -16.09
N GLU A 341 8.57 18.50 -17.11
CA GLU A 341 7.95 18.05 -18.35
C GLU A 341 8.84 17.02 -19.06
N SER A 342 10.15 17.26 -19.18
CA SER A 342 11.07 16.27 -19.76
C SER A 342 11.12 14.95 -18.97
N LEU A 343 10.97 15.00 -17.64
CA LEU A 343 10.92 13.78 -16.83
C LEU A 343 9.60 13.03 -17.06
N ILE A 344 8.48 13.75 -17.19
CA ILE A 344 7.18 13.17 -17.56
C ILE A 344 7.27 12.52 -18.93
N ASP A 345 7.89 13.18 -19.92
CA ASP A 345 8.09 12.62 -21.27
C ASP A 345 8.95 11.36 -21.26
N VAL A 346 9.99 11.32 -20.43
CA VAL A 346 10.79 10.10 -20.24
C VAL A 346 9.94 8.98 -19.64
N PHE A 347 9.08 9.29 -18.67
CA PHE A 347 8.15 8.32 -18.10
C PHE A 347 7.16 7.80 -19.15
N SER A 348 6.52 8.69 -19.91
CA SER A 348 5.56 8.36 -20.98
C SER A 348 6.21 7.47 -22.04
N ARG A 349 7.39 7.83 -22.54
CA ARG A 349 8.12 6.99 -23.52
C ARG A 349 8.47 5.61 -22.98
N LYS A 350 8.76 5.48 -21.68
CA LYS A 350 9.02 4.18 -21.05
C LYS A 350 7.75 3.33 -20.95
N LEU A 351 6.61 3.94 -20.67
CA LEU A 351 5.33 3.23 -20.70
C LEU A 351 5.05 2.70 -22.10
N ASP A 352 5.22 3.54 -23.13
CA ASP A 352 4.99 3.15 -24.52
C ASP A 352 5.94 2.04 -24.97
N ALA A 353 7.24 2.17 -24.68
CA ALA A 353 8.23 1.14 -25.01
C ALA A 353 7.94 -0.21 -24.35
N GLN A 354 7.39 -0.23 -23.13
CA GLN A 354 6.99 -1.47 -22.46
C GLN A 354 5.70 -2.08 -23.02
N ILE A 355 4.83 -1.27 -23.62
CA ILE A 355 3.57 -1.69 -24.24
C ILE A 355 3.83 -2.22 -25.66
N PHE A 356 4.64 -1.52 -26.46
CA PHE A 356 4.91 -1.89 -27.86
C PHE A 356 6.10 -2.85 -28.03
N GLY A 357 7.09 -2.84 -27.13
CA GLY A 357 8.21 -3.80 -27.18
C GLY A 357 7.81 -5.26 -26.91
N LYS A 358 6.57 -5.50 -26.47
CA LYS A 358 5.97 -6.85 -26.35
C LYS A 358 5.14 -7.29 -27.56
N LEU A 359 4.86 -6.38 -28.51
CA LEU A 359 4.14 -6.70 -29.74
C LEU A 359 5.07 -7.07 -30.91
N ASP A 360 6.38 -6.80 -30.78
CA ASP A 360 7.40 -7.15 -31.79
C ASP A 360 8.16 -8.44 -31.46
N ILE A 361 7.49 -9.45 -30.89
CA ILE A 361 8.01 -10.81 -30.80
C ILE A 361 6.90 -11.78 -31.23
N ASN A 362 6.88 -12.05 -32.55
CA ASN A 362 6.26 -13.17 -33.30
C ASN A 362 4.94 -13.76 -32.79
#